data_AF-A0A1F8NLE1-F1
#
_entry.id   AF-A0A1F8NLE1-F1
#
_cell.length_a   1.000
_cell.length_b   1.000
_cell.length_c   1.000
_cell.angle_alpha   90.00
_cell.angle_beta   90.00
_cell.angle_gamma   90.00
#
_symmetry.space_group_name_H-M   'P 1'
#
loop_
_entity.id
_entity.type
_entity.pdbx_description
1 polymer ?
#
loop_
_entity_poly.entity_id
_entity_poly.type
_entity_poly.pdbx_seq_one_letter_code
_entity_poly.pdbx_strand_id
1 'polypeptide(L)'
;MSLNETESYLKSPLFQEAMDHFRVGKWEEGFTKLGEVEKNYPMEPDLRTIRQEMDVRARITRYEMEENKQRKLHQLGKYSLRSFVTLVVLVVAFFTISTYSGWIQGQIVKAQSEVSENMLQAQLAVEYRNAQQLIIAGKSDEALIAYENIKAKNPEFPGLTDAIAQAQALKDIEIQYTQAMSLLQLGDSAQALVLLQDISQKMPNYRDVSLQVKSLQTQSEMTSVMQQADQAFAEGRYEDALSGYESLRLMDSSYQTGHVEDYLFQSYVKAAEALLAEPVPSMETLKKIDTYFSKALALRPLDREALAARTQVRLVIEDGMIGDYVSQAQAALASAPDSLEAQQLAEKYLGMALAVRPNDPNVLIQFQLAQAFIQAVSDFASSKWDLVIEQLETVIGQQAGYASGTAIQTLYDAYIARGSDYIAAGEYALALEDFQRSAVLAQQLTDSESLSFEAQIMIAEAQGLLNHFQEAVLIYQDALNTIGLRERIVALQNSLTDTLIIAEYTSSVSDYQSSFYAYRNLVRNRVRAYDQTTVVTIKSGDYITLLAHRYNTTVAAILSANKMNNQPRLTPNTQLIIPTLP
;
A
#
# COMPACT_ATOMS: atom_id res chain seq x y z
N MET A 1 94.59 88.65 30.10
CA MET A 1 93.78 87.67 29.34
C MET A 1 92.38 88.25 29.28
N SER A 2 92.04 88.96 28.21
CA SER A 2 91.70 88.43 26.87
C SER A 2 90.29 87.87 26.85
N LEU A 3 89.41 88.62 26.17
CA LEU A 3 88.22 88.14 25.44
C LEU A 3 87.22 87.36 26.31
N ASN A 4 86.24 88.05 26.88
CA ASN A 4 84.90 88.32 26.32
C ASN A 4 83.88 87.33 26.91
N GLU A 5 82.63 87.77 27.07
CA GLU A 5 81.44 86.96 27.40
C GLU A 5 81.32 86.60 28.90
N THR A 6 80.22 86.81 29.62
CA THR A 6 78.79 86.90 29.25
C THR A 6 78.06 87.85 30.22
N GLU A 7 77.72 89.07 29.78
CA GLU A 7 76.64 89.82 30.47
C GLU A 7 75.34 89.03 30.25
N SER A 8 74.62 88.73 31.33
CA SER A 8 73.34 88.02 31.24
C SER A 8 72.38 88.78 30.33
N TYR A 9 71.92 88.14 29.26
CA TYR A 9 71.02 88.74 28.26
C TYR A 9 69.74 89.37 28.88
N LEU A 10 69.29 88.89 30.05
CA LEU A 10 68.18 89.45 30.83
C LEU A 10 68.34 90.94 31.22
N LYS A 11 69.58 91.44 31.31
CA LYS A 11 69.87 92.85 31.62
C LYS A 11 70.11 93.71 30.38
N SER A 12 70.11 93.11 29.19
CA SER A 12 70.26 93.84 27.94
C SER A 12 69.10 94.81 27.76
N PRO A 13 69.35 96.10 27.48
CA PRO A 13 68.30 97.08 27.18
C PRO A 13 67.41 96.60 26.03
N LEU A 14 68.01 95.95 25.02
CA LEU A 14 67.31 95.40 23.86
C LEU A 14 66.41 94.22 24.22
N PHE A 15 66.78 93.41 25.22
CA PHE A 15 65.92 92.32 25.70
C PHE A 15 64.75 92.86 26.52
N GLN A 16 64.97 93.88 27.35
CA GLN A 16 63.89 94.53 28.10
C GLN A 16 62.90 95.23 27.17
N GLU A 17 63.37 95.94 26.15
CA GLU A 17 62.51 96.50 25.09
C GLU A 17 61.71 95.41 24.39
N ALA A 18 62.36 94.30 24.02
CA ALA A 18 61.68 93.20 23.36
C ALA A 18 60.59 92.57 24.25
N MET A 19 60.81 92.49 25.57
CA MET A 19 59.82 92.01 26.54
C MET A 19 58.69 93.01 26.82
N ASP A 20 58.96 94.31 26.78
CA ASP A 20 57.89 95.32 26.84
C ASP A 20 57.01 95.26 25.58
N HIS A 21 57.61 95.08 24.40
CA HIS A 21 56.86 94.83 23.18
C HIS A 21 56.05 93.51 23.26
N PHE A 22 56.58 92.47 23.92
CA PHE A 22 55.84 91.23 24.19
C PHE A 22 54.61 91.49 25.09
N ARG A 23 54.76 92.23 26.19
CA ARG A 23 53.63 92.51 27.11
C ARG A 23 52.55 93.39 26.50
N VAL A 24 52.91 94.35 25.66
CA VAL A 24 51.98 95.29 25.03
C VAL A 24 51.36 94.71 23.75
N GLY A 25 51.73 93.49 23.35
CA GLY A 25 51.17 92.81 22.19
C GLY A 25 51.72 93.28 20.84
N LYS A 26 52.88 93.94 20.84
CA LYS A 26 53.61 94.39 19.64
C LYS A 26 54.61 93.31 19.20
N TRP A 27 54.07 92.15 18.84
CA TRP A 27 54.84 90.92 18.62
C TRP A 27 55.91 91.03 17.51
N GLU A 28 55.65 91.81 16.46
CA GLU A 28 56.60 92.00 15.34
C GLU A 28 57.80 92.88 15.71
N GLU A 29 57.55 94.01 16.37
CA GLU A 29 58.61 94.91 16.88
C GLU A 29 59.48 94.16 17.89
N GLY A 30 58.87 93.43 18.82
CA GLY A 30 59.60 92.64 19.81
C GLY A 30 60.33 91.43 19.23
N PHE A 31 59.78 90.73 18.22
CA PHE A 31 60.48 89.65 17.50
C PHE A 31 61.76 90.16 16.81
N THR A 32 61.68 91.34 16.20
CA THR A 32 62.81 91.97 15.51
C THR A 32 63.91 92.32 16.50
N LYS A 33 63.54 92.91 17.64
CA LYS A 33 64.48 93.26 18.72
C LYS A 33 65.09 92.03 19.40
N LEU A 34 64.31 90.98 19.64
CA LEU A 34 64.84 89.71 20.16
C LEU A 34 65.89 89.10 19.21
N GLY A 35 65.72 89.28 17.89
CA GLY A 35 66.70 88.81 16.91
C GLY A 35 68.02 89.59 16.91
N GLU A 36 68.00 90.86 17.34
CA GLU A 36 69.23 91.63 17.58
C GLU A 36 69.94 91.16 18.87
N VAL A 37 69.17 90.76 19.89
CA VAL A 37 69.72 90.16 21.12
C VAL A 37 70.35 88.79 20.83
N GLU A 38 69.70 87.94 20.04
CA GLU A 38 70.20 86.59 19.69
C GLU A 38 71.52 86.63 18.90
N LYS A 39 71.79 87.69 18.12
CA LYS A 39 73.08 87.87 17.43
C LYS A 39 74.25 88.02 18.40
N ASN A 40 74.01 88.64 19.55
CA ASN A 40 75.04 88.86 20.57
C ASN A 40 75.09 87.73 21.61
N TYR A 41 74.06 86.89 21.70
CA TYR A 41 73.96 85.75 22.63
C TYR A 41 73.43 84.48 21.90
N PRO A 42 74.19 83.91 20.97
CA PRO A 42 73.70 82.87 20.04
C PRO A 42 73.50 81.48 20.66
N MET A 43 74.08 81.23 21.84
CA MET A 43 74.11 79.92 22.51
C MET A 43 73.03 79.76 23.60
N GLU A 44 72.20 80.77 23.85
CA GLU A 44 71.20 80.72 24.93
C GLU A 44 69.88 80.07 24.50
N PRO A 45 69.45 78.95 25.11
CA PRO A 45 68.24 78.22 24.70
C PRO A 45 66.95 79.02 24.92
N ASP A 46 66.86 79.78 26.02
CA ASP A 46 65.65 80.47 26.43
C ASP A 46 65.25 81.60 25.47
N LEU A 47 66.23 82.24 24.84
CA LEU A 47 66.00 83.28 23.82
C LEU A 47 65.32 82.69 22.57
N ARG A 48 65.66 81.46 22.18
CA ARG A 48 65.04 80.79 21.02
C ARG A 48 63.58 80.44 21.27
N THR A 49 63.27 79.98 22.48
CA THR A 49 61.90 79.60 22.87
C THR A 49 60.99 80.83 22.87
N ILE A 50 61.43 81.93 23.49
CA ILE A 50 60.67 83.19 23.50
C ILE A 50 60.51 83.76 22.08
N ARG A 51 61.54 83.63 21.24
CA ARG A 51 61.50 84.10 19.85
C ARG A 51 60.52 83.30 19.00
N GLN A 52 60.47 81.98 19.14
CA GLN A 52 59.48 81.14 18.46
C GLN A 52 58.06 81.51 18.88
N GLU A 53 57.83 81.74 20.16
CA GLU A 53 56.51 82.16 20.64
C GLU A 53 56.10 83.53 20.08
N MET A 54 57.04 84.49 20.01
CA MET A 54 56.81 85.79 19.37
C MET A 54 56.54 85.70 17.87
N ASP A 55 57.24 84.84 17.15
CA ASP A 55 57.03 84.65 15.71
C ASP A 55 55.62 84.10 15.41
N VAL A 56 55.19 83.11 16.19
CA VAL A 56 53.83 82.55 16.06
C VAL A 56 52.77 83.62 16.34
N ARG A 57 52.92 84.39 17.41
CA ARG A 57 51.98 85.47 17.76
C ARG A 57 51.98 86.62 16.74
N ALA A 58 53.15 87.00 16.22
CA ALA A 58 53.28 88.03 15.18
C ALA A 58 52.59 87.61 13.87
N ARG A 59 52.65 86.33 13.49
CA ARG A 59 51.94 85.81 12.32
C ARG A 59 50.42 85.79 12.51
N ILE A 60 49.93 85.49 13.72
CA ILE A 60 48.50 85.55 14.04
C ILE A 60 47.98 87.00 13.95
N THR A 61 48.74 87.97 14.47
CA THR A 61 48.35 89.40 14.38
C THR A 61 48.38 89.94 12.94
N ARG A 62 49.27 89.44 12.07
CA ARG A 62 49.24 89.77 10.63
C ARG A 62 47.97 89.25 9.94
N TYR A 63 47.46 88.08 10.34
CA TYR A 63 46.18 87.58 9.83
C TYR A 63 44.95 88.32 10.40
N GLU A 64 44.99 88.78 11.65
CA GLU A 64 43.89 89.54 12.26
C GLU A 64 43.81 91.02 11.82
N MET A 65 44.92 91.62 11.37
CA MET A 65 44.96 93.01 10.87
C MET A 65 44.51 93.16 9.40
N GLU A 66 44.64 92.12 8.56
CA GLU A 66 44.13 92.13 7.18
C GLU A 66 42.59 91.95 7.14
N GLU A 67 41.99 91.17 8.05
CA GLU A 67 40.54 90.92 8.06
C GLU A 67 39.73 92.02 8.79
N ASN A 68 40.30 92.66 9.82
CA ASN A 68 39.60 93.72 10.57
C ASN A 68 39.59 95.10 9.89
N LYS A 69 40.37 95.30 8.81
CA LYS A 69 40.35 96.54 8.01
C LYS A 69 39.16 96.59 7.03
N GLN A 70 38.61 95.44 6.63
CA GLN A 70 37.39 95.33 5.81
C GLN A 70 36.08 95.47 6.64
N ARG A 71 36.10 95.14 7.94
CA ARG A 71 34.88 95.16 8.79
C ARG A 71 34.56 96.49 9.47
N LYS A 72 35.52 97.42 9.66
CA LYS A 72 35.27 98.68 10.41
C LYS A 72 34.89 99.92 9.58
N LEU A 73 35.00 99.92 8.25
CA LEU A 73 34.50 101.02 7.41
C LEU A 73 33.11 100.76 6.80
N HIS A 74 32.62 99.52 6.79
CA HIS A 74 31.30 99.20 6.25
C HIS A 74 30.14 99.34 7.24
N GLN A 75 30.37 99.50 8.54
CA GLN A 75 29.26 99.53 9.53
C GLN A 75 28.74 100.95 9.84
N LEU A 76 29.58 101.99 9.82
CA LEU A 76 29.12 103.37 10.11
C LEU A 76 28.44 104.07 8.91
N GLY A 77 28.72 103.65 7.67
CA GLY A 77 27.93 104.03 6.49
C GLY A 77 26.69 103.16 6.25
N LYS A 78 26.64 101.95 6.81
CA LYS A 78 25.49 101.04 6.64
C LYS A 78 24.26 101.48 7.42
N TYR A 79 24.36 102.13 8.58
CA TYR A 79 23.13 102.51 9.31
C TYR A 79 22.46 103.77 8.76
N SER A 80 23.20 104.76 8.25
CA SER A 80 22.59 105.94 7.61
C SER A 80 22.07 105.64 6.20
N LEU A 81 22.82 104.87 5.39
CA LEU A 81 22.38 104.45 4.06
C LEU A 81 21.33 103.35 4.12
N ARG A 82 21.34 102.42 5.10
CA ARG A 82 20.21 101.48 5.27
C ARG A 82 18.98 102.18 5.78
N SER A 83 19.04 103.14 6.70
CA SER A 83 17.83 103.89 7.07
C SER A 83 17.26 104.65 5.87
N PHE A 84 18.11 105.24 5.01
CA PHE A 84 17.69 105.93 3.80
C PHE A 84 17.20 104.99 2.68
N VAL A 85 17.89 103.87 2.41
CA VAL A 85 17.47 102.85 1.44
C VAL A 85 16.25 102.08 1.95
N THR A 86 16.12 101.84 3.26
CA THR A 86 14.90 101.25 3.83
C THR A 86 13.75 102.24 3.74
N LEU A 87 13.98 103.55 3.91
CA LEU A 87 12.95 104.57 3.68
C LEU A 87 12.58 104.69 2.20
N VAL A 88 13.54 104.68 1.28
CA VAL A 88 13.28 104.72 -0.17
C VAL A 88 12.66 103.41 -0.65
N VAL A 89 13.07 102.25 -0.15
CA VAL A 89 12.44 100.96 -0.42
C VAL A 89 11.07 100.89 0.25
N LEU A 90 10.84 101.52 1.41
CA LEU A 90 9.51 101.62 2.02
C LEU A 90 8.61 102.61 1.27
N VAL A 91 9.15 103.70 0.71
CA VAL A 91 8.40 104.68 -0.09
C VAL A 91 8.13 104.13 -1.49
N VAL A 92 9.09 103.45 -2.11
CA VAL A 92 8.91 102.72 -3.37
C VAL A 92 8.05 101.49 -3.13
N ALA A 93 8.19 100.75 -2.02
CA ALA A 93 7.26 99.68 -1.64
C ALA A 93 5.87 100.25 -1.40
N PHE A 94 5.74 101.37 -0.68
CA PHE A 94 4.45 102.05 -0.45
C PHE A 94 3.85 102.55 -1.76
N PHE A 95 4.62 103.11 -2.69
CA PHE A 95 4.14 103.51 -4.01
C PHE A 95 3.85 102.29 -4.92
N THR A 96 4.67 101.25 -4.90
CA THR A 96 4.39 100.01 -5.65
C THR A 96 3.16 99.30 -5.08
N ILE A 97 2.96 99.30 -3.76
CA ILE A 97 1.81 98.74 -3.06
C ILE A 97 0.57 99.63 -3.27
N SER A 98 0.69 100.96 -3.25
CA SER A 98 -0.45 101.87 -3.42
C SER A 98 -0.91 102.01 -4.88
N THR A 99 -0.01 101.77 -5.85
CA THR A 99 -0.31 101.90 -7.29
C THR A 99 -0.65 100.54 -7.94
N TYR A 100 -0.23 99.39 -7.37
CA TYR A 100 -0.58 98.04 -7.84
C TYR A 100 -1.57 97.27 -6.94
N SER A 101 -2.04 97.82 -5.82
CA SER A 101 -3.05 97.18 -4.94
C SER A 101 -4.36 96.82 -5.66
N GLY A 102 -4.74 97.57 -6.70
CA GLY A 102 -5.95 97.30 -7.49
C GLY A 102 -5.88 96.08 -8.42
N TRP A 103 -4.69 95.62 -8.83
CA TRP A 103 -4.53 94.49 -9.78
C TRP A 103 -4.31 93.15 -9.07
N ILE A 104 -3.62 93.14 -7.92
CA ILE A 104 -3.31 91.94 -7.14
C ILE A 104 -4.51 91.45 -6.30
N GLN A 105 -5.42 92.35 -5.91
CA GLN A 105 -6.69 91.96 -5.25
C GLN A 105 -7.65 91.20 -6.19
N GLY A 106 -7.50 91.31 -7.51
CA GLY A 106 -8.34 90.59 -8.48
C GLY A 106 -7.92 89.14 -8.75
N GLN A 107 -6.65 88.77 -8.55
CA GLN A 107 -6.15 87.41 -8.78
C GLN A 107 -5.94 86.58 -7.49
N ILE A 108 -5.66 87.19 -6.34
CA ILE A 108 -5.54 86.47 -5.07
C ILE A 108 -6.90 85.97 -4.55
N VAL A 109 -7.99 86.70 -4.82
CA VAL A 109 -9.34 86.25 -4.47
C VAL A 109 -9.80 85.07 -5.35
N LYS A 110 -9.34 84.97 -6.60
CA LYS A 110 -9.60 83.80 -7.47
C LYS A 110 -8.73 82.58 -7.13
N ALA A 111 -7.51 82.78 -6.63
CA ALA A 111 -6.65 81.69 -6.16
C ALA A 111 -7.00 81.18 -4.74
N GLN A 112 -7.56 82.02 -3.86
CA GLN A 112 -8.06 81.59 -2.54
C GLN A 112 -9.40 80.83 -2.62
N SER A 113 -10.24 81.06 -3.64
CA SER A 113 -11.43 80.23 -3.87
C SER A 113 -11.06 78.85 -4.44
N GLU A 114 -10.08 78.76 -5.35
CA GLU A 114 -9.61 77.47 -5.89
C GLU A 114 -8.81 76.65 -4.86
N VAL A 115 -8.01 77.26 -3.99
CA VAL A 115 -7.25 76.53 -2.95
C VAL A 115 -8.14 76.07 -1.79
N SER A 116 -9.19 76.83 -1.43
CA SER A 116 -10.13 76.41 -0.38
C SER A 116 -11.08 75.29 -0.85
N GLU A 117 -11.54 75.33 -2.11
CA GLU A 117 -12.28 74.19 -2.72
C GLU A 117 -11.40 72.95 -2.88
N ASN A 118 -10.14 73.09 -3.34
CA ASN A 118 -9.21 71.95 -3.48
C ASN A 118 -8.79 71.34 -2.13
N MET A 119 -8.67 72.15 -1.06
CA MET A 119 -8.37 71.65 0.29
C MET A 119 -9.59 70.94 0.91
N LEU A 120 -10.80 71.44 0.69
CA LEU A 120 -12.04 70.77 1.09
C LEU A 120 -12.20 69.43 0.36
N GLN A 121 -11.96 69.39 -0.96
CA GLN A 121 -11.97 68.14 -1.72
C GLN A 121 -10.92 67.12 -1.23
N ALA A 122 -9.71 67.57 -0.88
CA ALA A 122 -8.67 66.69 -0.33
C ALA A 122 -9.05 66.13 1.05
N GLN A 123 -9.65 66.96 1.92
CA GLN A 123 -10.13 66.52 3.23
C GLN A 123 -11.27 65.51 3.09
N LEU A 124 -12.26 65.78 2.24
CA LEU A 124 -13.37 64.87 1.97
C LEU A 124 -12.89 63.56 1.33
N ALA A 125 -11.83 63.59 0.51
CA ALA A 125 -11.23 62.37 -0.04
C ALA A 125 -10.53 61.49 1.01
N VAL A 126 -9.99 62.10 2.07
CA VAL A 126 -9.44 61.35 3.23
C VAL A 126 -10.58 60.79 4.08
N GLU A 127 -11.60 61.58 4.39
CA GLU A 127 -12.82 61.11 5.09
C GLU A 127 -13.49 59.96 4.31
N TYR A 128 -13.58 60.07 2.98
CA TYR A 128 -14.14 59.04 2.11
C TYR A 128 -13.30 57.76 2.13
N ARG A 129 -11.96 57.84 2.04
CA ARG A 129 -11.08 56.67 2.20
C ARG A 129 -11.19 56.03 3.58
N ASN A 130 -11.33 56.82 4.64
CA ASN A 130 -11.55 56.30 5.98
C ASN A 130 -12.91 55.58 6.09
N ALA A 131 -13.97 56.16 5.50
CA ALA A 131 -15.27 55.52 5.42
C ALA A 131 -15.22 54.21 4.60
N GLN A 132 -14.45 54.15 3.52
CA GLN A 132 -14.20 52.92 2.77
C GLN A 132 -13.46 51.87 3.62
N GLN A 133 -12.48 52.28 4.43
CA GLN A 133 -11.80 51.39 5.38
C GLN A 133 -12.77 50.84 6.43
N LEU A 134 -13.73 51.64 6.90
CA LEU A 134 -14.78 51.19 7.82
C LEU A 134 -15.70 50.14 7.18
N ILE A 135 -16.04 50.28 5.89
CA ILE A 135 -16.78 49.24 5.14
C ILE A 135 -15.97 47.94 5.04
N ILE A 136 -14.69 48.02 4.71
CA ILE A 136 -13.80 46.84 4.66
C ILE A 136 -13.70 46.18 6.05
N ALA A 137 -13.74 46.98 7.12
CA ALA A 137 -13.73 46.50 8.49
C ALA A 137 -15.11 45.97 8.98
N GLY A 138 -16.15 45.97 8.14
CA GLY A 138 -17.49 45.50 8.52
C GLY A 138 -18.21 46.41 9.53
N LYS A 139 -17.89 47.71 9.53
CA LYS A 139 -18.49 48.75 10.37
C LYS A 139 -19.41 49.65 9.53
N SER A 140 -20.47 49.05 8.98
CA SER A 140 -21.37 49.71 8.03
C SER A 140 -22.06 50.97 8.60
N ASP A 141 -22.45 50.94 9.87
CA ASP A 141 -23.07 52.06 10.58
C ASP A 141 -22.13 53.27 10.71
N GLU A 142 -20.88 53.05 11.15
CA GLU A 142 -19.87 54.11 11.28
C GLU A 142 -19.52 54.70 9.90
N ALA A 143 -19.47 53.86 8.86
CA ALA A 143 -19.23 54.29 7.49
C ALA A 143 -20.38 55.13 6.90
N LEU A 144 -21.64 54.74 7.14
CA LEU A 144 -22.81 55.51 6.71
C LEU A 144 -22.84 56.91 7.36
N ILE A 145 -22.51 57.00 8.66
CA ILE A 145 -22.38 58.30 9.35
C ILE A 145 -21.28 59.16 8.70
N ALA A 146 -20.13 58.56 8.37
CA ALA A 146 -19.04 59.27 7.70
C ALA A 146 -19.44 59.71 6.27
N TYR A 147 -20.16 58.89 5.51
CA TYR A 147 -20.66 59.25 4.19
C TYR A 147 -21.74 60.33 4.23
N GLU A 148 -22.66 60.31 5.19
CA GLU A 148 -23.66 61.38 5.37
C GLU A 148 -22.99 62.71 5.77
N ASN A 149 -21.91 62.67 6.57
CA ASN A 149 -21.10 63.86 6.86
C ASN A 149 -20.40 64.43 5.62
N ILE A 150 -19.93 63.57 4.71
CA ILE A 150 -19.34 63.99 3.42
C ILE A 150 -20.43 64.58 2.52
N LYS A 151 -21.60 63.94 2.46
CA LYS A 151 -22.77 64.38 1.67
C LYS A 151 -23.29 65.74 2.14
N ALA A 152 -23.30 66.00 3.44
CA ALA A 152 -23.69 67.29 4.02
C ALA A 152 -22.72 68.43 3.65
N LYS A 153 -21.45 68.13 3.39
CA LYS A 153 -20.41 69.09 2.98
C LYS A 153 -20.29 69.24 1.46
N ASN A 154 -20.47 68.14 0.70
CA ASN A 154 -20.46 68.11 -0.77
C ASN A 154 -21.39 67.00 -1.31
N PRO A 155 -22.62 67.33 -1.73
CA PRO A 155 -23.58 66.36 -2.26
C PRO A 155 -23.15 65.68 -3.57
N GLU A 156 -22.31 66.33 -4.40
CA GLU A 156 -21.85 65.81 -5.70
C GLU A 156 -20.45 65.19 -5.62
N PHE A 157 -20.02 64.75 -4.43
CA PHE A 157 -18.72 64.09 -4.27
C PHE A 157 -18.66 62.80 -5.12
N PRO A 158 -17.65 62.62 -6.00
CA PRO A 158 -17.59 61.49 -6.92
C PRO A 158 -17.65 60.14 -6.22
N GLY A 159 -18.58 59.28 -6.64
CA GLY A 159 -18.75 57.92 -6.10
C GLY A 159 -19.36 57.83 -4.69
N LEU A 160 -19.85 58.95 -4.13
CA LEU A 160 -20.47 58.96 -2.80
C LEU A 160 -21.82 58.27 -2.76
N THR A 161 -22.69 58.51 -3.75
CA THR A 161 -24.01 57.89 -3.87
C THR A 161 -23.90 56.36 -3.96
N ASP A 162 -22.99 55.86 -4.79
CA ASP A 162 -22.74 54.42 -4.92
C ASP A 162 -22.16 53.83 -3.62
N ALA A 163 -21.26 54.55 -2.95
CA ALA A 163 -20.69 54.12 -1.67
C ALA A 163 -21.72 54.09 -0.54
N ILE A 164 -22.64 55.06 -0.48
CA ILE A 164 -23.78 55.07 0.46
C ILE A 164 -24.71 53.89 0.16
N ALA A 165 -25.04 53.63 -1.10
CA ALA A 165 -25.88 52.50 -1.49
C ALA A 165 -25.23 51.14 -1.11
N GLN A 166 -23.92 50.99 -1.34
CA GLN A 166 -23.15 49.81 -0.94
C GLN A 166 -23.10 49.64 0.59
N ALA A 167 -22.88 50.74 1.32
CA ALA A 167 -22.86 50.73 2.79
C ALA A 167 -24.23 50.38 3.38
N GLN A 168 -25.31 50.89 2.80
CA GLN A 168 -26.67 50.56 3.21
C GLN A 168 -27.02 49.09 2.91
N ALA A 169 -26.63 48.59 1.73
CA ALA A 169 -26.82 47.17 1.39
C ALA A 169 -26.06 46.23 2.35
N LEU A 170 -24.84 46.61 2.75
CA LEU A 170 -24.07 45.86 3.75
C LEU A 170 -24.73 45.89 5.14
N LYS A 171 -25.24 47.05 5.55
CA LYS A 171 -25.98 47.21 6.81
C LYS A 171 -27.23 46.34 6.86
N ASP A 172 -28.00 46.31 5.78
CA ASP A 172 -29.21 45.49 5.69
C ASP A 172 -28.86 43.98 5.82
N ILE A 173 -27.75 43.54 5.21
CA ILE A 173 -27.21 42.17 5.36
C ILE A 173 -26.78 41.89 6.81
N GLU A 174 -26.11 42.84 7.48
CA GLU A 174 -25.70 42.70 8.89
C GLU A 174 -26.91 42.51 9.83
N ILE A 175 -28.00 43.25 9.57
CA ILE A 175 -29.27 43.10 10.32
C ILE A 175 -29.88 41.72 10.07
N GLN A 176 -30.01 41.30 8.80
CA GLN A 176 -30.52 39.97 8.45
C GLN A 176 -29.69 38.85 9.05
N TYR A 177 -28.36 38.98 9.06
CA TYR A 177 -27.45 37.99 9.65
C TYR A 177 -27.66 37.89 11.17
N THR A 178 -27.77 39.04 11.85
CA THR A 178 -28.01 39.08 13.30
C THR A 178 -29.35 38.44 13.65
N GLN A 179 -30.39 38.69 12.84
CA GLN A 179 -31.69 38.04 12.98
C GLN A 179 -31.60 36.53 12.76
N ALA A 180 -30.88 36.08 11.72
CA ALA A 180 -30.67 34.66 11.46
C ALA A 180 -29.95 33.96 12.63
N MET A 181 -28.91 34.58 13.20
CA MET A 181 -28.20 34.04 14.36
C MET A 181 -29.10 33.98 15.61
N SER A 182 -29.98 34.97 15.81
CA SER A 182 -30.97 34.93 16.89
C SER A 182 -31.97 33.78 16.70
N LEU A 183 -32.41 33.52 15.47
CA LEU A 183 -33.31 32.40 15.18
C LEU A 183 -32.64 31.05 15.44
N LEU A 184 -31.34 30.91 15.11
CA LEU A 184 -30.56 29.71 15.45
C LEU A 184 -30.45 29.51 16.96
N GLN A 185 -30.25 30.58 17.74
CA GLN A 185 -30.23 30.50 19.21
C GLN A 185 -31.58 30.10 19.80
N LEU A 186 -32.68 30.46 19.13
CA LEU A 186 -34.04 30.08 19.52
C LEU A 186 -34.45 28.68 19.00
N GLY A 187 -33.59 28.03 18.21
CA GLY A 187 -33.85 26.71 17.62
C GLY A 187 -34.69 26.72 16.34
N ASP A 188 -35.02 27.89 15.78
CA ASP A 188 -35.75 28.00 14.50
C ASP A 188 -34.79 27.99 13.31
N SER A 189 -34.21 26.81 13.07
CA SER A 189 -33.26 26.57 11.98
C SER A 189 -33.87 26.75 10.58
N ALA A 190 -35.18 26.54 10.43
CA ALA A 190 -35.86 26.66 9.14
C ALA A 190 -35.96 28.11 8.68
N GLN A 191 -36.40 29.02 9.56
CA GLN A 191 -36.44 30.45 9.24
C GLN A 191 -35.05 31.05 9.12
N ALA A 192 -34.10 30.62 9.96
CA ALA A 192 -32.70 31.04 9.86
C ALA A 192 -32.07 30.67 8.51
N LEU A 193 -32.33 29.46 8.00
CA LEU A 193 -31.83 29.01 6.70
C LEU A 193 -32.32 29.89 5.55
N VAL A 194 -33.60 30.30 5.56
CA VAL A 194 -34.17 31.20 4.53
C VAL A 194 -33.44 32.55 4.51
N LEU A 195 -33.21 33.15 5.68
CA LEU A 195 -32.48 34.43 5.78
C LEU A 195 -31.01 34.28 5.34
N LEU A 196 -30.35 33.20 5.73
CA LEU A 196 -28.95 32.94 5.34
C LEU A 196 -28.80 32.65 3.84
N GLN A 197 -29.79 32.00 3.22
CA GLN A 197 -29.83 31.80 1.77
C GLN A 197 -30.00 33.12 1.01
N ASP A 198 -30.89 34.00 1.47
CA ASP A 198 -31.08 35.35 0.91
C ASP A 198 -29.77 36.17 1.01
N ILE A 199 -29.09 36.12 2.16
CA ILE A 199 -27.77 36.74 2.32
C ILE A 199 -26.75 36.13 1.36
N SER A 200 -26.70 34.80 1.22
CA SER A 200 -25.76 34.12 0.32
C SER A 200 -26.01 34.45 -1.16
N GLN A 201 -27.25 34.76 -1.56
CA GLN A 201 -27.57 35.20 -2.93
C GLN A 201 -27.13 36.64 -3.18
N LYS A 202 -27.33 37.53 -2.20
CA LYS A 202 -26.95 38.95 -2.29
C LYS A 202 -25.44 39.16 -2.14
N MET A 203 -24.78 38.36 -1.30
CA MET A 203 -23.35 38.47 -0.99
C MET A 203 -22.73 37.09 -0.68
N PRO A 204 -22.24 36.36 -1.71
CA PRO A 204 -21.80 34.96 -1.58
C PRO A 204 -20.65 34.67 -0.59
N ASN A 205 -19.82 35.67 -0.29
CA ASN A 205 -18.64 35.53 0.58
C ASN A 205 -18.79 36.29 1.91
N TYR A 206 -20.02 36.52 2.36
CA TYR A 206 -20.27 37.21 3.61
C TYR A 206 -20.03 36.29 4.82
N ARG A 207 -18.95 36.56 5.56
CA ARG A 207 -18.60 35.87 6.82
C ARG A 207 -18.62 34.33 6.69
N ASP A 208 -19.36 33.65 7.56
CA ASP A 208 -19.53 32.20 7.61
C ASP A 208 -20.86 31.74 7.02
N VAL A 209 -21.62 32.63 6.38
CA VAL A 209 -22.99 32.33 5.91
C VAL A 209 -23.02 31.11 5.00
N SER A 210 -22.10 30.99 4.06
CA SER A 210 -22.07 29.83 3.13
C SER A 210 -21.80 28.51 3.87
N LEU A 211 -21.02 28.54 4.95
CA LEU A 211 -20.78 27.37 5.81
C LEU A 211 -22.02 27.05 6.66
N GLN A 212 -22.68 28.07 7.22
CA GLN A 212 -23.92 27.91 8.00
C GLN A 212 -25.06 27.38 7.14
N VAL A 213 -25.26 27.94 5.94
CA VAL A 213 -26.24 27.46 4.95
C VAL A 213 -25.99 25.99 4.65
N LYS A 214 -24.73 25.62 4.33
CA LYS A 214 -24.38 24.23 4.05
C LYS A 214 -24.64 23.32 5.25
N SER A 215 -24.24 23.73 6.45
CA SER A 215 -24.45 22.95 7.68
C SER A 215 -25.94 22.70 7.96
N LEU A 216 -26.77 23.74 7.85
CA LEU A 216 -28.22 23.65 8.06
C LEU A 216 -28.91 22.82 6.97
N GLN A 217 -28.47 22.93 5.72
CA GLN A 217 -28.94 22.07 4.63
C GLN A 217 -28.61 20.61 4.89
N THR A 218 -27.36 20.30 5.24
CA THR A 218 -26.96 18.93 5.59
C THR A 218 -27.74 18.40 6.79
N GLN A 219 -28.01 19.23 7.82
CA GLN A 219 -28.84 18.83 8.96
C GLN A 219 -30.30 18.53 8.55
N SER A 220 -30.87 19.35 7.66
CA SER A 220 -32.22 19.13 7.12
C SER A 220 -32.29 17.85 6.27
N GLU A 221 -31.28 17.61 5.44
CA GLU A 221 -31.15 16.40 4.62
C GLU A 221 -31.03 15.16 5.50
N MET A 222 -30.16 15.17 6.52
CA MET A 222 -30.03 14.06 7.48
C MET A 222 -31.34 13.79 8.23
N THR A 223 -32.08 14.83 8.62
CA THR A 223 -33.40 14.66 9.25
C THR A 223 -34.38 13.97 8.31
N SER A 224 -34.41 14.37 7.04
CA SER A 224 -35.25 13.73 6.01
C SER A 224 -34.84 12.28 5.75
N VAL A 225 -33.54 11.99 5.61
CA VAL A 225 -33.03 10.63 5.37
C VAL A 225 -33.37 9.73 6.57
N MET A 226 -33.24 10.23 7.79
CA MET A 226 -33.61 9.49 9.00
C MET A 226 -35.09 9.14 9.02
N GLN A 227 -35.97 10.11 8.74
CA GLN A 227 -37.41 9.87 8.69
C GLN A 227 -37.79 8.83 7.62
N GLN A 228 -37.15 8.87 6.46
CA GLN A 228 -37.34 7.88 5.40
C GLN A 228 -36.82 6.48 5.80
N ALA A 229 -35.67 6.42 6.48
CA ALA A 229 -35.11 5.17 6.98
C ALA A 229 -35.99 4.54 8.07
N ASP A 230 -36.48 5.33 9.02
CA ASP A 230 -37.41 4.91 10.06
C ASP A 230 -38.73 4.38 9.47
N GLN A 231 -39.23 5.05 8.43
CA GLN A 231 -40.41 4.59 7.70
C GLN A 231 -40.15 3.27 6.97
N ALA A 232 -39.04 3.16 6.25
CA ALA A 232 -38.66 1.92 5.57
C ALA A 232 -38.51 0.75 6.56
N PHE A 233 -37.94 1.00 7.73
CA PHE A 233 -37.83 0.02 8.80
C PHE A 233 -39.20 -0.44 9.30
N ALA A 234 -40.11 0.50 9.57
CA ALA A 234 -41.47 0.19 10.02
C ALA A 234 -42.28 -0.60 8.99
N GLU A 235 -42.01 -0.39 7.70
CA GLU A 235 -42.66 -1.08 6.58
C GLU A 235 -41.99 -2.43 6.23
N GLY A 236 -40.96 -2.85 6.98
CA GLY A 236 -40.23 -4.09 6.76
C GLY A 236 -39.26 -4.08 5.57
N ARG A 237 -39.02 -2.90 4.96
CA ARG A 237 -38.02 -2.72 3.89
C ARG A 237 -36.65 -2.47 4.50
N TYR A 238 -36.08 -3.51 5.11
CA TYR A 238 -34.85 -3.39 5.88
C TYR A 238 -33.62 -3.00 5.06
N GLU A 239 -33.53 -3.35 3.76
CA GLU A 239 -32.40 -2.93 2.91
C GLU A 239 -32.43 -1.42 2.59
N ASP A 240 -33.63 -0.86 2.37
CA ASP A 240 -33.82 0.58 2.19
C ASP A 240 -33.46 1.33 3.49
N ALA A 241 -33.91 0.80 4.64
CA ALA A 241 -33.59 1.34 5.94
C ALA A 241 -32.08 1.33 6.20
N LEU A 242 -31.39 0.21 5.92
CA LEU A 242 -29.94 0.09 6.00
C LEU A 242 -29.23 1.15 5.16
N SER A 243 -29.66 1.33 3.92
CA SER A 243 -29.08 2.33 3.01
C SER A 243 -29.21 3.75 3.60
N GLY A 244 -30.37 4.06 4.19
CA GLY A 244 -30.61 5.33 4.88
C GLY A 244 -29.71 5.53 6.11
N TYR A 245 -29.68 4.57 7.03
CA TYR A 245 -28.87 4.69 8.25
C TYR A 245 -27.36 4.66 7.99
N GLU A 246 -26.89 3.84 7.03
CA GLU A 246 -25.47 3.85 6.60
C GLU A 246 -25.09 5.21 6.00
N SER A 247 -25.99 5.82 5.20
CA SER A 247 -25.79 7.15 4.64
C SER A 247 -25.69 8.23 5.72
N LEU A 248 -26.53 8.19 6.76
CA LEU A 248 -26.45 9.12 7.89
C LEU A 248 -25.09 9.04 8.59
N ARG A 249 -24.58 7.83 8.82
CA ARG A 249 -23.28 7.63 9.47
C ARG A 249 -22.10 8.09 8.61
N LEU A 250 -22.25 8.06 7.28
CA LEU A 250 -21.28 8.60 6.34
C LEU A 250 -21.30 10.14 6.27
N MET A 251 -22.48 10.75 6.42
CA MET A 251 -22.65 12.21 6.44
C MET A 251 -22.11 12.82 7.73
N ASP A 252 -22.51 12.26 8.89
CA ASP A 252 -22.03 12.66 10.20
C ASP A 252 -22.13 11.49 11.21
N SER A 253 -20.97 11.00 11.65
CA SER A 253 -20.89 9.91 12.63
C SER A 253 -21.48 10.23 14.01
N SER A 254 -21.62 11.51 14.36
CA SER A 254 -22.14 11.98 15.65
C SER A 254 -23.65 12.25 15.63
N TYR A 255 -24.29 12.20 14.45
CA TYR A 255 -25.70 12.47 14.29
C TYR A 255 -26.54 11.36 14.92
N GLN A 256 -27.23 11.68 16.04
CA GLN A 256 -28.14 10.79 16.78
C GLN A 256 -27.60 9.36 16.95
N THR A 257 -26.32 9.23 17.31
CA THR A 257 -25.57 7.97 17.28
C THR A 257 -26.32 6.80 17.93
N GLY A 258 -26.95 7.01 19.10
CA GLY A 258 -27.71 5.95 19.77
C GLY A 258 -28.89 5.42 18.94
N HIS A 259 -29.68 6.31 18.32
CA HIS A 259 -30.81 5.92 17.48
C HIS A 259 -30.33 5.23 16.20
N VAL A 260 -29.35 5.84 15.52
CA VAL A 260 -28.82 5.30 14.25
C VAL A 260 -28.17 3.93 14.46
N GLU A 261 -27.34 3.76 15.49
CA GLU A 261 -26.70 2.46 15.76
C GLU A 261 -27.71 1.38 16.18
N ASP A 262 -28.71 1.73 17.00
CA ASP A 262 -29.73 0.79 17.45
C ASP A 262 -30.58 0.28 16.29
N TYR A 263 -30.99 1.16 15.38
CA TYR A 263 -31.78 0.78 14.21
C TYR A 263 -30.93 0.15 13.10
N LEU A 264 -29.66 0.53 12.95
CA LEU A 264 -28.74 -0.10 11.99
C LEU A 264 -28.43 -1.54 12.42
N PHE A 265 -28.25 -1.80 13.73
CA PHE A 265 -28.16 -3.16 14.27
C PHE A 265 -29.42 -3.97 13.97
N GLN A 266 -30.60 -3.46 14.35
CA GLN A 266 -31.86 -4.16 14.13
C GLN A 266 -32.14 -4.42 12.64
N SER A 267 -31.82 -3.46 11.78
CA SER A 267 -32.01 -3.59 10.34
C SER A 267 -31.12 -4.67 9.74
N TYR A 268 -29.85 -4.81 10.17
CA TYR A 268 -29.00 -5.92 9.71
C TYR A 268 -29.56 -7.28 10.15
N VAL A 269 -29.96 -7.40 11.41
CA VAL A 269 -30.52 -8.66 11.94
C VAL A 269 -31.81 -9.02 11.19
N LYS A 270 -32.74 -8.07 11.02
CA LYS A 270 -34.01 -8.28 10.34
C LYS A 270 -33.85 -8.56 8.84
N ALA A 271 -32.92 -7.88 8.17
CA ALA A 271 -32.59 -8.17 6.78
C ALA A 271 -32.00 -9.59 6.61
N ALA A 272 -31.14 -10.01 7.55
CA ALA A 272 -30.59 -11.36 7.57
C ALA A 272 -31.68 -12.43 7.81
N GLU A 273 -32.57 -12.20 8.78
CA GLU A 273 -33.72 -13.07 9.06
C GLU A 273 -34.67 -13.20 7.86
N ALA A 274 -34.94 -12.09 7.15
CA ALA A 274 -35.79 -12.10 5.98
C ALA A 274 -35.21 -12.97 4.84
N LEU A 275 -33.90 -12.89 4.61
CA LEU A 275 -33.21 -13.74 3.62
C LEU A 275 -33.13 -15.21 4.07
N LEU A 276 -33.05 -15.47 5.38
CA LEU A 276 -33.08 -16.84 5.92
C LEU A 276 -34.45 -17.52 5.80
N ALA A 277 -35.53 -16.75 5.66
CA ALA A 277 -36.87 -17.29 5.47
C ALA A 277 -37.10 -17.86 4.05
N GLU A 278 -36.16 -17.66 3.12
CA GLU A 278 -36.24 -18.26 1.78
C GLU A 278 -36.09 -19.80 1.86
N PRO A 279 -36.88 -20.59 1.09
CA PRO A 279 -36.92 -22.05 1.23
C PRO A 279 -35.58 -22.78 1.06
N VAL A 280 -34.71 -22.26 0.20
CA VAL A 280 -33.34 -22.75 0.00
C VAL A 280 -32.46 -21.53 -0.37
N PRO A 281 -31.80 -20.89 0.61
CA PRO A 281 -30.93 -19.76 0.32
C PRO A 281 -29.78 -20.18 -0.58
N SER A 282 -29.53 -19.40 -1.64
CA SER A 282 -28.36 -19.63 -2.50
C SER A 282 -27.06 -19.38 -1.72
N MET A 283 -25.93 -19.90 -2.22
CA MET A 283 -24.62 -19.63 -1.61
C MET A 283 -24.29 -18.13 -1.55
N GLU A 284 -24.74 -17.36 -2.54
CA GLU A 284 -24.61 -15.90 -2.55
C GLU A 284 -25.48 -15.25 -1.46
N THR A 285 -26.72 -15.72 -1.32
CA THR A 285 -27.64 -15.30 -0.25
C THR A 285 -27.04 -15.58 1.12
N LEU A 286 -26.49 -16.78 1.36
CA LEU A 286 -25.85 -17.15 2.63
C LEU A 286 -24.65 -16.26 2.96
N LYS A 287 -23.81 -15.91 1.98
CA LYS A 287 -22.68 -14.97 2.18
C LYS A 287 -23.17 -13.56 2.52
N LYS A 288 -24.26 -13.11 1.89
CA LYS A 288 -24.92 -11.84 2.20
C LYS A 288 -25.45 -11.84 3.65
N ILE A 289 -26.06 -12.94 4.08
CA ILE A 289 -26.52 -13.16 5.46
C ILE A 289 -25.35 -13.13 6.46
N ASP A 290 -24.24 -13.84 6.21
CA ASP A 290 -23.04 -13.78 7.09
C ASP A 290 -22.50 -12.35 7.20
N THR A 291 -22.53 -11.59 6.09
CA THR A 291 -22.11 -10.19 6.07
C THR A 291 -23.01 -9.33 6.96
N TYR A 292 -24.34 -9.46 6.86
CA TYR A 292 -25.27 -8.73 7.71
C TYR A 292 -25.08 -9.06 9.19
N PHE A 293 -24.98 -10.33 9.58
CA PHE A 293 -24.69 -10.67 10.97
C PHE A 293 -23.30 -10.20 11.42
N SER A 294 -22.29 -10.23 10.55
CA SER A 294 -20.96 -9.69 10.87
C SER A 294 -21.01 -8.19 11.14
N LYS A 295 -21.76 -7.42 10.34
CA LYS A 295 -21.93 -5.98 10.56
C LYS A 295 -22.76 -5.68 11.82
N ALA A 296 -23.79 -6.49 12.11
CA ALA A 296 -24.56 -6.39 13.36
C ALA A 296 -23.68 -6.65 14.60
N LEU A 297 -22.87 -7.71 14.59
CA LEU A 297 -21.95 -8.04 15.68
C LEU A 297 -20.80 -7.03 15.82
N ALA A 298 -20.45 -6.28 14.77
CA ALA A 298 -19.50 -5.17 14.87
C ALA A 298 -20.07 -4.01 15.72
N LEU A 299 -21.39 -3.82 15.70
CA LEU A 299 -22.07 -2.85 16.58
C LEU A 299 -22.29 -3.41 17.99
N ARG A 300 -22.70 -4.68 18.10
CA ARG A 300 -23.02 -5.33 19.37
C ARG A 300 -22.34 -6.71 19.48
N PRO A 301 -21.06 -6.77 19.88
CA PRO A 301 -20.29 -8.03 19.89
C PRO A 301 -20.79 -9.09 20.87
N LEU A 302 -21.55 -8.69 21.90
CA LEU A 302 -22.06 -9.57 22.96
C LEU A 302 -23.50 -10.07 22.69
N ASP A 303 -24.07 -9.74 21.54
CA ASP A 303 -25.40 -10.20 21.17
C ASP A 303 -25.39 -11.71 20.88
N ARG A 304 -26.04 -12.50 21.76
CA ARG A 304 -26.00 -13.96 21.70
C ARG A 304 -26.80 -14.53 20.54
N GLU A 305 -27.93 -13.90 20.20
CA GLU A 305 -28.82 -14.39 19.15
C GLU A 305 -28.19 -14.19 17.77
N ALA A 306 -27.64 -13.00 17.50
CA ALA A 306 -26.90 -12.73 16.27
C ALA A 306 -25.66 -13.61 16.14
N LEU A 307 -24.94 -13.87 17.24
CA LEU A 307 -23.79 -14.76 17.24
C LEU A 307 -24.18 -16.21 16.91
N ALA A 308 -25.25 -16.72 17.53
CA ALA A 308 -25.75 -18.07 17.27
C ALA A 308 -26.24 -18.21 15.82
N ALA A 309 -27.04 -17.25 15.34
CA ALA A 309 -27.56 -17.25 13.97
C ALA A 309 -26.43 -17.20 12.93
N ARG A 310 -25.42 -16.33 13.13
CA ARG A 310 -24.24 -16.28 12.27
C ARG A 310 -23.47 -17.58 12.25
N THR A 311 -23.28 -18.20 13.41
CA THR A 311 -22.56 -19.48 13.52
C THR A 311 -23.28 -20.55 12.72
N GLN A 312 -24.61 -20.63 12.81
CA GLN A 312 -25.40 -21.57 12.03
C GLN A 312 -25.26 -21.32 10.51
N VAL A 313 -25.30 -20.07 10.08
CA VAL A 313 -25.11 -19.70 8.66
C VAL A 313 -23.73 -20.11 8.17
N ARG A 314 -22.68 -19.87 8.96
CA ARG A 314 -21.32 -20.29 8.61
C ARG A 314 -21.18 -21.80 8.48
N LEU A 315 -21.79 -22.57 9.38
CA LEU A 315 -21.78 -24.03 9.28
C LEU A 315 -22.41 -24.50 7.96
N VAL A 316 -23.53 -23.91 7.56
CA VAL A 316 -24.19 -24.26 6.28
C VAL A 316 -23.32 -23.88 5.07
N ILE A 317 -22.66 -22.71 5.11
CA ILE A 317 -21.72 -22.28 4.07
C ILE A 317 -20.55 -23.28 3.98
N GLU A 318 -19.95 -23.62 5.12
CA GLU A 318 -18.83 -24.56 5.20
C GLU A 318 -19.23 -25.95 4.69
N ASP A 319 -20.39 -26.48 5.13
CA ASP A 319 -20.92 -27.77 4.66
C ASP A 319 -21.17 -27.78 3.15
N GLY A 320 -21.71 -26.68 2.61
CA GLY A 320 -21.88 -26.51 1.17
C GLY A 320 -20.55 -26.53 0.41
N MET A 321 -19.53 -25.80 0.89
CA MET A 321 -18.20 -25.79 0.27
C MET A 321 -17.53 -27.16 0.32
N ILE A 322 -17.60 -27.84 1.46
CA ILE A 322 -17.08 -29.20 1.61
C ILE A 322 -17.80 -30.14 0.64
N GLY A 323 -19.12 -30.06 0.56
CA GLY A 323 -19.93 -30.84 -0.38
C GLY A 323 -19.52 -30.62 -1.85
N ASP A 324 -19.31 -29.36 -2.25
CA ASP A 324 -18.87 -29.01 -3.60
C ASP A 324 -17.48 -29.56 -3.93
N TYR A 325 -16.53 -29.48 -2.99
CA TYR A 325 -15.18 -30.03 -3.17
C TYR A 325 -15.19 -31.56 -3.20
N VAL A 326 -15.94 -32.22 -2.30
CA VAL A 326 -16.08 -33.68 -2.30
C VAL A 326 -16.74 -34.17 -3.59
N SER A 327 -17.77 -33.47 -4.08
CA SER A 327 -18.41 -33.77 -5.37
C SER A 327 -17.43 -33.67 -6.54
N GLN A 328 -16.58 -32.64 -6.56
CA GLN A 328 -15.53 -32.49 -7.57
C GLN A 328 -14.46 -33.59 -7.49
N ALA A 329 -14.08 -34.00 -6.28
CA ALA A 329 -13.17 -35.13 -6.09
C ALA A 329 -13.78 -36.44 -6.63
N GLN A 330 -15.05 -36.71 -6.33
CA GLN A 330 -15.77 -37.87 -6.85
C GLN A 330 -15.92 -37.83 -8.37
N ALA A 331 -16.22 -36.65 -8.94
CA ALA A 331 -16.31 -36.47 -10.38
C ALA A 331 -14.97 -36.72 -11.09
N ALA A 332 -13.84 -36.31 -10.49
CA ALA A 332 -12.50 -36.61 -11.00
C ALA A 332 -12.27 -38.13 -11.08
N LEU A 333 -12.72 -38.88 -10.08
CA LEU A 333 -12.56 -40.33 -10.00
C LEU A 333 -13.62 -41.13 -10.78
N ALA A 334 -14.72 -40.51 -11.22
CA ALA A 334 -15.86 -41.23 -11.80
C ALA A 334 -15.54 -42.00 -13.09
N SER A 335 -14.60 -41.52 -13.90
CA SER A 335 -14.27 -42.12 -15.21
C SER A 335 -12.97 -42.94 -15.21
N ALA A 336 -12.01 -42.58 -14.37
CA ALA A 336 -10.70 -43.21 -14.30
C ALA A 336 -10.18 -43.21 -12.85
N PRO A 337 -10.84 -43.97 -11.94
CA PRO A 337 -10.50 -43.99 -10.52
C PRO A 337 -9.10 -44.55 -10.23
N ASP A 338 -8.49 -45.23 -11.20
CA ASP A 338 -7.15 -45.79 -11.15
C ASP A 338 -6.07 -44.81 -11.67
N SER A 339 -6.45 -43.80 -12.46
CA SER A 339 -5.50 -42.85 -13.07
C SER A 339 -4.80 -41.99 -12.03
N LEU A 340 -3.47 -41.85 -12.17
CA LEU A 340 -2.67 -41.00 -11.27
C LEU A 340 -3.11 -39.53 -11.34
N GLU A 341 -3.50 -39.05 -12.52
CA GLU A 341 -3.97 -37.67 -12.70
C GLU A 341 -5.32 -37.44 -12.01
N ALA A 342 -6.24 -38.41 -12.13
CA ALA A 342 -7.53 -38.35 -11.46
C ALA A 342 -7.37 -38.39 -9.94
N GLN A 343 -6.46 -39.24 -9.44
CA GLN A 343 -6.13 -39.35 -8.02
C GLN A 343 -5.53 -38.07 -7.46
N GLN A 344 -4.57 -37.45 -8.17
CA GLN A 344 -4.00 -36.15 -7.78
C GLN A 344 -5.04 -35.03 -7.76
N LEU A 345 -5.96 -35.04 -8.73
CA LEU A 345 -7.05 -34.07 -8.77
C LEU A 345 -8.03 -34.26 -7.61
N ALA A 346 -8.35 -35.51 -7.27
CA ALA A 346 -9.17 -35.84 -6.12
C ALA A 346 -8.49 -35.43 -4.79
N GLU A 347 -7.21 -35.76 -4.60
CA GLU A 347 -6.40 -35.33 -3.44
C GLU A 347 -6.45 -33.81 -3.29
N LYS A 348 -6.27 -33.06 -4.39
CA LYS A 348 -6.35 -31.59 -4.38
C LYS A 348 -7.70 -31.09 -3.88
N TYR A 349 -8.81 -31.61 -4.40
CA TYR A 349 -10.15 -31.19 -3.98
C TYR A 349 -10.43 -31.56 -2.52
N LEU A 350 -10.06 -32.76 -2.09
CA LEU A 350 -10.18 -33.21 -0.71
C LEU A 350 -9.34 -32.33 0.25
N GLY A 351 -8.14 -31.93 -0.18
CA GLY A 351 -7.31 -30.97 0.56
C GLY A 351 -7.97 -29.60 0.72
N MET A 352 -8.68 -29.10 -0.30
CA MET A 352 -9.46 -27.87 -0.18
C MET A 352 -10.66 -28.02 0.77
N ALA A 353 -11.32 -29.19 0.80
CA ALA A 353 -12.35 -29.48 1.79
C ALA A 353 -11.79 -29.49 3.22
N LEU A 354 -10.61 -30.11 3.43
CA LEU A 354 -9.93 -30.10 4.73
C LEU A 354 -9.42 -28.70 5.13
N ALA A 355 -9.13 -27.82 4.17
CA ALA A 355 -8.81 -26.43 4.48
C ALA A 355 -10.01 -25.66 5.06
N VAL A 356 -11.24 -26.06 4.72
CA VAL A 356 -12.48 -25.54 5.35
C VAL A 356 -12.69 -26.18 6.72
N ARG A 357 -12.57 -27.50 6.83
CA ARG A 357 -12.73 -28.25 8.09
C ARG A 357 -11.62 -29.30 8.25
N PRO A 358 -10.53 -28.99 9.00
CA PRO A 358 -9.37 -29.86 9.12
C PRO A 358 -9.64 -31.23 9.76
N ASN A 359 -10.65 -31.31 10.61
CA ASN A 359 -10.97 -32.51 11.39
C ASN A 359 -12.22 -33.26 10.87
N ASP A 360 -12.59 -33.06 9.59
CA ASP A 360 -13.68 -33.85 9.00
C ASP A 360 -13.21 -35.30 8.78
N PRO A 361 -13.74 -36.29 9.53
CA PRO A 361 -13.21 -37.65 9.52
C PRO A 361 -13.42 -38.35 8.17
N ASN A 362 -14.52 -38.05 7.47
CA ASN A 362 -14.85 -38.71 6.21
C ASN A 362 -13.93 -38.20 5.09
N VAL A 363 -13.71 -36.90 5.03
CA VAL A 363 -12.80 -36.28 4.05
C VAL A 363 -11.35 -36.66 4.33
N LEU A 364 -10.96 -36.71 5.62
CA LEU A 364 -9.60 -37.04 6.02
C LEU A 364 -9.19 -38.44 5.57
N ILE A 365 -10.05 -39.45 5.76
CA ILE A 365 -9.77 -40.82 5.32
C ILE A 365 -9.60 -40.86 3.79
N GLN A 366 -10.51 -40.24 3.04
CA GLN A 366 -10.41 -40.22 1.57
C GLN A 366 -9.13 -39.53 1.09
N PHE A 367 -8.76 -38.42 1.72
CA PHE A 367 -7.52 -37.69 1.42
C PHE A 367 -6.29 -38.55 1.68
N GLN A 368 -6.23 -39.22 2.84
CA GLN A 368 -5.12 -40.10 3.21
C GLN A 368 -4.97 -41.29 2.26
N LEU A 369 -6.08 -41.89 1.82
CA LEU A 369 -6.03 -42.99 0.85
C LEU A 369 -5.49 -42.53 -0.51
N ALA A 370 -5.95 -41.38 -1.01
CA ALA A 370 -5.44 -40.81 -2.27
C ALA A 370 -3.95 -40.49 -2.17
N GLN A 371 -3.55 -39.80 -1.11
CA GLN A 371 -2.15 -39.45 -0.87
C GLN A 371 -1.25 -40.69 -0.78
N ALA A 372 -1.63 -41.69 0.03
CA ALA A 372 -0.86 -42.91 0.19
C ALA A 372 -0.74 -43.68 -1.14
N PHE A 373 -1.82 -43.76 -1.91
CA PHE A 373 -1.81 -44.42 -3.21
C PHE A 373 -0.93 -43.70 -4.25
N ILE A 374 -1.05 -42.37 -4.37
CA ILE A 374 -0.22 -41.55 -5.27
C ILE A 374 1.26 -41.72 -4.91
N GLN A 375 1.57 -41.70 -3.61
CA GLN A 375 2.92 -41.88 -3.12
C GLN A 375 3.44 -43.30 -3.43
N ALA A 376 2.62 -44.33 -3.25
CA ALA A 376 2.98 -45.71 -3.55
C ALA A 376 3.30 -45.90 -5.04
N VAL A 377 2.52 -45.32 -5.95
CA VAL A 377 2.80 -45.36 -7.40
C VAL A 377 4.13 -44.68 -7.73
N SER A 378 4.45 -43.55 -7.08
CA SER A 378 5.71 -42.83 -7.26
C SER A 378 6.92 -43.61 -6.71
N ASP A 379 6.76 -44.22 -5.54
CA ASP A 379 7.79 -45.03 -4.88
C ASP A 379 8.01 -46.37 -5.60
N PHE A 380 6.98 -46.95 -6.21
CA PHE A 380 7.07 -48.13 -7.08
C PHE A 380 7.99 -47.85 -8.28
N ALA A 381 7.76 -46.75 -8.99
CA ALA A 381 8.63 -46.32 -10.09
C ALA A 381 10.07 -45.97 -9.66
N SER A 382 10.31 -45.86 -8.35
CA SER A 382 11.62 -45.58 -7.75
C SER A 382 12.22 -46.81 -7.06
N SER A 383 11.61 -47.98 -7.20
CA SER A 383 12.04 -49.26 -6.61
C SER A 383 12.15 -49.27 -5.09
N LYS A 384 11.32 -48.48 -4.39
CA LYS A 384 11.29 -48.42 -2.93
C LYS A 384 10.24 -49.38 -2.37
N TRP A 385 10.44 -50.68 -2.54
CA TRP A 385 9.39 -51.69 -2.32
C TRP A 385 8.82 -51.70 -0.90
N ASP A 386 9.65 -51.52 0.13
CA ASP A 386 9.17 -51.54 1.52
C ASP A 386 8.14 -50.44 1.80
N LEU A 387 8.40 -49.23 1.26
CA LEU A 387 7.47 -48.10 1.39
C LEU A 387 6.18 -48.33 0.60
N VAL A 388 6.29 -48.89 -0.61
CA VAL A 388 5.12 -49.23 -1.43
C VAL A 388 4.23 -50.23 -0.70
N ILE A 389 4.84 -51.28 -0.13
CA ILE A 389 4.13 -52.34 0.57
C ILE A 389 3.42 -51.77 1.82
N GLU A 390 4.13 -51.02 2.66
CA GLU A 390 3.56 -50.41 3.86
C GLU A 390 2.37 -49.48 3.54
N GLN A 391 2.53 -48.63 2.52
CA GLN A 391 1.49 -47.68 2.10
C GLN A 391 0.27 -48.42 1.53
N LEU A 392 0.46 -49.41 0.66
CA LEU A 392 -0.66 -50.12 0.02
C LEU A 392 -1.35 -51.11 0.95
N GLU A 393 -0.65 -51.75 1.89
CA GLU A 393 -1.29 -52.55 2.94
C GLU A 393 -2.25 -51.69 3.78
N THR A 394 -1.85 -50.45 4.08
CA THR A 394 -2.72 -49.48 4.75
C THR A 394 -3.93 -49.11 3.89
N VAL A 395 -3.71 -48.79 2.60
CA VAL A 395 -4.80 -48.42 1.68
C VAL A 395 -5.81 -49.57 1.52
N ILE A 396 -5.33 -50.79 1.29
CA ILE A 396 -6.16 -51.99 1.08
C ILE A 396 -6.86 -52.39 2.39
N GLY A 397 -6.21 -52.23 3.53
CA GLY A 397 -6.80 -52.47 4.85
C GLY A 397 -8.00 -51.56 5.15
N GLN A 398 -8.00 -50.33 4.61
CA GLN A 398 -9.12 -49.39 4.73
C GLN A 398 -10.16 -49.57 3.61
N GLN A 399 -9.71 -49.81 2.37
CA GLN A 399 -10.57 -49.98 1.21
C GLN A 399 -9.96 -50.99 0.23
N ALA A 400 -10.37 -52.27 0.33
CA ALA A 400 -9.80 -53.35 -0.48
C ALA A 400 -9.88 -53.09 -2.00
N GLY A 401 -11.00 -52.54 -2.48
CA GLY A 401 -11.22 -52.22 -3.89
C GLY A 401 -10.68 -50.87 -4.35
N TYR A 402 -9.75 -50.25 -3.61
CA TYR A 402 -9.24 -48.90 -3.92
C TYR A 402 -8.66 -48.83 -5.35
N ALA A 403 -8.89 -47.70 -6.03
CA ALA A 403 -8.44 -47.46 -7.40
C ALA A 403 -8.87 -48.60 -8.37
N SER A 404 -10.10 -49.08 -8.22
CA SER A 404 -10.67 -50.21 -8.98
C SER A 404 -9.85 -51.50 -8.91
N GLY A 405 -9.20 -51.78 -7.78
CA GLY A 405 -8.35 -52.97 -7.59
C GLY A 405 -6.90 -52.77 -8.00
N THR A 406 -6.55 -51.65 -8.64
CA THR A 406 -5.17 -51.36 -9.05
C THR A 406 -4.22 -51.20 -7.84
N ALA A 407 -4.75 -50.87 -6.65
CA ALA A 407 -3.98 -50.92 -5.40
C ALA A 407 -3.50 -52.35 -5.08
N ILE A 408 -4.37 -53.36 -5.23
CA ILE A 408 -4.00 -54.77 -5.05
C ILE A 408 -3.00 -55.20 -6.11
N GLN A 409 -3.22 -54.84 -7.38
CA GLN A 409 -2.25 -55.11 -8.47
C GLN A 409 -0.87 -54.52 -8.14
N THR A 410 -0.83 -53.26 -7.69
CA THR A 410 0.44 -52.58 -7.42
C THR A 410 1.15 -53.21 -6.22
N LEU A 411 0.41 -53.63 -5.19
CA LEU A 411 0.98 -54.36 -4.05
C LEU A 411 1.50 -55.74 -4.49
N TYR A 412 0.74 -56.45 -5.32
CA TYR A 412 1.15 -57.72 -5.93
C TYR A 412 2.48 -57.57 -6.67
N ASP A 413 2.57 -56.58 -7.57
CA ASP A 413 3.77 -56.37 -8.39
C ASP A 413 4.95 -55.89 -7.54
N ALA A 414 4.70 -55.20 -6.41
CA ALA A 414 5.75 -54.78 -5.48
C ALA A 414 6.37 -55.98 -4.76
N TYR A 415 5.55 -56.95 -4.33
CA TYR A 415 6.03 -58.21 -3.77
C TYR A 415 6.82 -59.03 -4.80
N ILE A 416 6.36 -59.12 -6.06
CA ILE A 416 7.11 -59.79 -7.13
C ILE A 416 8.47 -59.10 -7.38
N ALA A 417 8.49 -57.76 -7.39
CA ALA A 417 9.72 -57.00 -7.63
C ALA A 417 10.71 -57.15 -6.48
N ARG A 418 10.27 -56.99 -5.23
CA ARG A 418 11.14 -57.16 -4.05
C ARG A 418 11.65 -58.60 -3.91
N GLY A 419 10.78 -59.58 -4.16
CA GLY A 419 11.20 -60.99 -4.21
C GLY A 419 12.26 -61.24 -5.28
N SER A 420 12.15 -60.59 -6.44
CA SER A 420 13.17 -60.67 -7.50
C SER A 420 14.51 -60.04 -7.08
N ASP A 421 14.48 -58.92 -6.35
CA ASP A 421 15.68 -58.31 -5.76
C ASP A 421 16.31 -59.22 -4.70
N TYR A 422 15.51 -59.91 -3.89
CA TYR A 422 15.99 -60.94 -2.98
C TYR A 422 16.64 -62.13 -3.70
N ILE A 423 16.09 -62.59 -4.82
CA ILE A 423 16.75 -63.61 -5.66
C ILE A 423 18.12 -63.12 -6.13
N ALA A 424 18.22 -61.86 -6.58
CA ALA A 424 19.49 -61.27 -7.02
C ALA A 424 20.51 -61.14 -5.87
N ALA A 425 20.03 -60.89 -4.65
CA ALA A 425 20.82 -60.82 -3.43
C ALA A 425 21.21 -62.21 -2.85
N GLY A 426 20.59 -63.29 -3.32
CA GLY A 426 20.80 -64.65 -2.78
C GLY A 426 19.89 -65.00 -1.60
N GLU A 427 18.94 -64.13 -1.25
CA GLU A 427 18.02 -64.27 -0.12
C GLU A 427 16.75 -65.06 -0.51
N TYR A 428 16.92 -66.31 -0.94
CA TYR A 428 15.85 -67.09 -1.60
C TYR A 428 14.64 -67.40 -0.69
N ALA A 429 14.85 -67.51 0.62
CA ALA A 429 13.76 -67.74 1.57
C ALA A 429 12.84 -66.52 1.70
N LEU A 430 13.41 -65.31 1.72
CA LEU A 430 12.64 -64.06 1.73
C LEU A 430 11.91 -63.86 0.41
N ALA A 431 12.56 -64.19 -0.72
CA ALA A 431 11.91 -64.18 -2.03
C ALA A 431 10.69 -65.11 -2.09
N LEU A 432 10.82 -66.33 -1.56
CA LEU A 432 9.73 -67.29 -1.51
C LEU A 432 8.53 -66.74 -0.71
N GLU A 433 8.77 -66.10 0.43
CA GLU A 433 7.71 -65.48 1.24
C GLU A 433 6.97 -64.38 0.45
N ASP A 434 7.71 -63.48 -0.20
CA ASP A 434 7.11 -62.40 -1.00
C ASP A 434 6.29 -62.95 -2.18
N PHE A 435 6.76 -63.99 -2.87
CA PHE A 435 6.01 -64.62 -3.96
C PHE A 435 4.77 -65.38 -3.48
N GLN A 436 4.82 -65.96 -2.27
CA GLN A 436 3.63 -66.56 -1.66
C GLN A 436 2.59 -65.49 -1.29
N ARG A 437 3.02 -64.34 -0.77
CA ARG A 437 2.13 -63.21 -0.50
C ARG A 437 1.50 -62.67 -1.79
N SER A 438 2.28 -62.56 -2.88
CA SER A 438 1.73 -62.14 -4.18
C SER A 438 0.71 -63.17 -4.71
N ALA A 439 0.95 -64.47 -4.56
CA ALA A 439 -0.03 -65.50 -4.95
C ALA A 439 -1.38 -65.36 -4.21
N VAL A 440 -1.37 -64.96 -2.93
CA VAL A 440 -2.60 -64.69 -2.16
C VAL A 440 -3.32 -63.45 -2.70
N LEU A 441 -2.58 -62.38 -3.04
CA LEU A 441 -3.16 -61.16 -3.61
C LEU A 441 -3.76 -61.39 -5.01
N ALA A 442 -3.13 -62.23 -5.83
CA ALA A 442 -3.67 -62.59 -7.15
C ALA A 442 -5.10 -63.16 -7.03
N GLN A 443 -5.36 -64.02 -6.04
CA GLN A 443 -6.68 -64.60 -5.83
C GLN A 443 -7.77 -63.59 -5.46
N GLN A 444 -7.40 -62.37 -5.04
CA GLN A 444 -8.35 -61.30 -4.70
C GLN A 444 -8.78 -60.46 -5.90
N LEU A 445 -8.06 -60.54 -7.03
CA LEU A 445 -8.37 -59.84 -8.27
C LEU A 445 -9.26 -60.69 -9.18
N THR A 446 -10.17 -60.03 -9.90
CA THR A 446 -10.93 -60.66 -10.99
C THR A 446 -9.99 -60.97 -12.16
N ASP A 447 -10.24 -62.08 -12.87
CA ASP A 447 -9.46 -62.52 -14.04
C ASP A 447 -7.96 -62.75 -13.75
N SER A 448 -7.62 -63.19 -12.55
CA SER A 448 -6.24 -63.27 -12.05
C SER A 448 -5.38 -64.43 -12.56
N GLU A 449 -5.71 -65.03 -13.70
CA GLU A 449 -4.97 -66.18 -14.25
C GLU A 449 -3.52 -65.81 -14.58
N SER A 450 -3.30 -64.65 -15.21
CA SER A 450 -1.97 -64.13 -15.52
C SER A 450 -1.13 -63.87 -14.28
N LEU A 451 -1.74 -63.29 -13.26
CA LEU A 451 -1.13 -62.99 -11.96
C LEU A 451 -0.81 -64.27 -11.20
N SER A 452 -1.75 -65.19 -11.14
CA SER A 452 -1.58 -66.48 -10.47
C SER A 452 -0.46 -67.28 -11.12
N PHE A 453 -0.44 -67.36 -12.45
CA PHE A 453 0.63 -67.99 -13.20
C PHE A 453 2.00 -67.36 -12.88
N GLU A 454 2.10 -66.04 -12.93
CA GLU A 454 3.34 -65.33 -12.62
C GLU A 454 3.81 -65.60 -11.19
N ALA A 455 2.93 -65.55 -10.19
CA ALA A 455 3.30 -65.86 -8.81
C ALA A 455 3.79 -67.30 -8.67
N GLN A 456 3.11 -68.27 -9.29
CA GLN A 456 3.51 -69.69 -9.23
C GLN A 456 4.89 -69.94 -9.85
N ILE A 457 5.19 -69.35 -11.00
CA ILE A 457 6.52 -69.52 -11.63
C ILE A 457 7.64 -68.86 -10.80
N MET A 458 7.35 -67.79 -10.07
CA MET A 458 8.31 -67.14 -9.17
C MET A 458 8.51 -67.96 -7.89
N ILE A 459 7.44 -68.55 -7.33
CA ILE A 459 7.53 -69.54 -6.24
C ILE A 459 8.39 -70.72 -6.67
N ALA A 460 8.16 -71.27 -7.86
CA ALA A 460 8.96 -72.37 -8.40
C ALA A 460 10.45 -71.98 -8.56
N GLU A 461 10.73 -70.75 -9.03
CA GLU A 461 12.12 -70.26 -9.13
C GLU A 461 12.79 -70.23 -7.76
N ALA A 462 12.13 -69.66 -6.75
CA ALA A 462 12.66 -69.60 -5.38
C ALA A 462 12.86 -70.99 -4.77
N GLN A 463 11.89 -71.90 -4.92
CA GLN A 463 12.00 -73.28 -4.43
C GLN A 463 13.19 -74.02 -5.05
N GLY A 464 13.38 -73.91 -6.36
CA GLY A 464 14.50 -74.57 -7.02
C GLY A 464 15.86 -73.98 -6.62
N LEU A 465 15.93 -72.66 -6.36
CA LEU A 465 17.14 -72.02 -5.83
C LEU A 465 17.44 -72.42 -4.38
N LEU A 466 16.43 -72.82 -3.61
CA LEU A 466 16.57 -73.47 -2.30
C LEU A 466 16.92 -74.98 -2.40
N ASN A 467 17.13 -75.50 -3.61
CA ASN A 467 17.38 -76.91 -3.93
C ASN A 467 16.16 -77.84 -3.77
N HIS A 468 14.94 -77.30 -3.67
CA HIS A 468 13.70 -78.07 -3.72
C HIS A 468 13.28 -78.32 -5.18
N PHE A 469 14.17 -78.94 -5.96
CA PHE A 469 14.02 -79.06 -7.42
C PHE A 469 12.76 -79.81 -7.86
N GLN A 470 12.40 -80.88 -7.16
CA GLN A 470 11.21 -81.66 -7.49
C GLN A 470 9.93 -80.82 -7.32
N GLU A 471 9.81 -80.10 -6.21
CA GLU A 471 8.66 -79.20 -5.95
C GLU A 471 8.59 -78.10 -7.01
N ALA A 472 9.72 -77.45 -7.30
CA ALA A 472 9.80 -76.40 -8.32
C ALA A 472 9.35 -76.89 -9.71
N VAL A 473 9.80 -78.07 -10.14
CA VAL A 473 9.40 -78.66 -11.42
C VAL A 473 7.90 -78.96 -11.48
N LEU A 474 7.33 -79.49 -10.40
CA LEU A 474 5.89 -79.76 -10.33
C LEU A 474 5.07 -78.47 -10.42
N ILE A 475 5.50 -77.40 -9.74
CA ILE A 475 4.84 -76.10 -9.81
C ILE A 475 4.95 -75.51 -11.22
N TYR A 476 6.10 -75.59 -11.89
CA TYR A 476 6.23 -75.13 -13.28
C TYR A 476 5.30 -75.88 -14.23
N GLN A 477 5.21 -77.21 -14.09
CA GLN A 477 4.32 -78.04 -14.89
C GLN A 477 2.87 -77.65 -14.69
N ASP A 478 2.43 -77.56 -13.43
CA ASP A 478 1.06 -77.16 -13.09
C ASP A 478 0.73 -75.76 -13.64
N ALA A 479 1.59 -74.77 -13.37
CA ALA A 479 1.39 -73.40 -13.83
C ALA A 479 1.26 -73.32 -15.36
N LEU A 480 2.14 -73.98 -16.13
CA LEU A 480 2.10 -73.98 -17.59
C LEU A 480 0.86 -74.69 -18.16
N ASN A 481 0.38 -75.73 -17.49
CA ASN A 481 -0.84 -76.46 -17.89
C ASN A 481 -2.10 -75.65 -17.60
N THR A 482 -2.19 -75.04 -16.41
CA THR A 482 -3.38 -74.32 -15.96
C THR A 482 -3.76 -73.19 -16.91
N ILE A 483 -2.78 -72.46 -17.44
CA ILE A 483 -3.02 -71.38 -18.42
C ILE A 483 -2.92 -71.82 -19.89
N GLY A 484 -2.82 -73.12 -20.18
CA GLY A 484 -2.72 -73.65 -21.55
C GLY A 484 -1.44 -73.26 -22.32
N LEU A 485 -0.46 -72.65 -21.65
CA LEU A 485 0.77 -72.17 -22.29
C LEU A 485 1.66 -73.34 -22.74
N ARG A 486 1.57 -74.49 -22.07
CA ARG A 486 2.27 -75.71 -22.47
C ARG A 486 1.89 -76.13 -23.89
N GLU A 487 0.60 -76.35 -24.15
CA GLU A 487 0.06 -76.78 -25.45
C GLU A 487 0.44 -75.75 -26.53
N ARG A 488 0.40 -74.47 -26.18
CA ARG A 488 0.81 -73.40 -27.08
C ARG A 488 2.29 -73.48 -27.45
N ILE A 489 3.18 -73.62 -26.47
CA ILE A 489 4.62 -73.76 -26.72
C ILE A 489 4.92 -74.97 -27.60
N VAL A 490 4.21 -76.08 -27.42
CA VAL A 490 4.33 -77.27 -28.29
C VAL A 490 3.96 -76.93 -29.74
N ALA A 491 2.91 -76.16 -29.96
CA ALA A 491 2.45 -75.78 -31.29
C ALA A 491 3.39 -74.82 -32.04
N LEU A 492 4.23 -74.04 -31.35
CA LEU A 492 5.11 -73.04 -31.97
C LEU A 492 6.27 -73.62 -32.78
N GLN A 493 6.70 -74.85 -32.47
CA GLN A 493 7.82 -75.54 -33.15
C GLN A 493 9.10 -74.68 -33.27
N ASN A 494 9.48 -74.01 -32.18
CA ASN A 494 10.65 -73.13 -32.14
C ASN A 494 11.55 -73.44 -30.93
N SER A 495 12.52 -72.58 -30.63
CA SER A 495 13.47 -72.79 -29.52
C SER A 495 12.80 -72.97 -28.14
N LEU A 496 11.59 -72.45 -27.94
CA LEU A 496 10.82 -72.69 -26.71
C LEU A 496 10.33 -74.13 -26.65
N THR A 497 9.88 -74.68 -27.79
CA THR A 497 9.46 -76.08 -27.91
C THR A 497 10.63 -77.01 -27.57
N ASP A 498 11.83 -76.74 -28.11
CA ASP A 498 13.03 -77.52 -27.80
C ASP A 498 13.37 -77.49 -26.31
N THR A 499 13.26 -76.31 -25.69
CA THR A 499 13.53 -76.13 -24.25
C THR A 499 12.50 -76.88 -23.39
N LEU A 500 11.22 -76.85 -23.77
CA LEU A 500 10.16 -77.59 -23.08
C LEU A 500 10.37 -79.10 -23.17
N ILE A 501 10.73 -79.62 -24.35
CA ILE A 501 11.03 -81.06 -24.54
C ILE A 501 12.17 -81.50 -23.61
N ILE A 502 13.25 -80.71 -23.51
CA ILE A 502 14.36 -81.01 -22.60
C ILE A 502 13.89 -81.02 -21.14
N ALA A 503 13.09 -80.03 -20.74
CA ALA A 503 12.55 -79.91 -19.39
C ALA A 503 11.66 -81.11 -19.00
N GLU A 504 10.75 -81.51 -19.90
CA GLU A 504 9.85 -82.64 -19.69
C GLU A 504 10.60 -83.99 -19.69
N TYR A 505 11.54 -84.18 -20.62
CA TYR A 505 12.34 -85.39 -20.69
C TYR A 505 13.16 -85.61 -19.42
N THR A 506 13.89 -84.58 -18.98
CA THR A 506 14.71 -84.64 -17.76
C THR A 506 13.84 -84.87 -16.50
N SER A 507 12.65 -84.26 -16.43
CA SER A 507 11.67 -84.56 -15.37
C SER A 507 11.23 -86.03 -15.39
N SER A 508 10.99 -86.61 -16.57
CA SER A 508 10.49 -87.99 -16.70
C SER A 508 11.49 -89.06 -16.23
N VAL A 509 12.79 -88.75 -16.32
CA VAL A 509 13.88 -89.61 -15.83
C VAL A 509 14.32 -89.27 -14.40
N SER A 510 13.53 -88.44 -13.68
CA SER A 510 13.80 -87.97 -12.31
C SER A 510 15.06 -87.10 -12.14
N ASP A 511 15.59 -86.54 -13.22
CA ASP A 511 16.63 -85.49 -13.17
C ASP A 511 15.99 -84.11 -12.99
N TYR A 512 15.48 -83.88 -11.77
CA TYR A 512 14.75 -82.65 -11.44
C TYR A 512 15.65 -81.40 -11.45
N GLN A 513 16.96 -81.54 -11.22
CA GLN A 513 17.88 -80.41 -11.24
C GLN A 513 18.05 -79.88 -12.68
N SER A 514 18.34 -80.76 -13.65
CA SER A 514 18.41 -80.36 -15.05
C SER A 514 17.07 -79.85 -15.56
N SER A 515 15.98 -80.50 -15.15
CA SER A 515 14.61 -80.08 -15.49
C SER A 515 14.29 -78.69 -14.98
N PHE A 516 14.62 -78.38 -13.73
CA PHE A 516 14.45 -77.05 -13.15
C PHE A 516 15.15 -75.96 -13.97
N TYR A 517 16.42 -76.15 -14.34
CA TYR A 517 17.13 -75.15 -15.14
C TYR A 517 16.55 -74.99 -16.56
N ALA A 518 16.04 -76.09 -17.14
CA ALA A 518 15.35 -76.04 -18.43
C ALA A 518 14.02 -75.27 -18.33
N TYR A 519 13.18 -75.54 -17.31
CA TYR A 519 11.95 -74.79 -17.07
C TYR A 519 12.22 -73.32 -16.74
N ARG A 520 13.24 -73.02 -15.94
CA ARG A 520 13.67 -71.65 -15.66
C ARG A 520 14.05 -70.89 -16.93
N ASN A 521 14.79 -71.53 -17.83
CA ASN A 521 15.13 -70.95 -19.14
C ASN A 521 13.89 -70.75 -20.02
N LEU A 522 12.99 -71.74 -20.05
CA LEU A 522 11.73 -71.68 -20.78
C LEU A 522 10.89 -70.47 -20.33
N VAL A 523 10.64 -70.37 -19.02
CA VAL A 523 9.83 -69.34 -18.41
C VAL A 523 10.43 -67.95 -18.61
N ARG A 524 11.76 -67.77 -18.58
CA ARG A 524 12.40 -66.49 -18.89
C ARG A 524 12.15 -65.99 -20.31
N ASN A 525 11.94 -66.91 -21.25
CA ASN A 525 11.70 -66.59 -22.67
C ASN A 525 10.22 -66.72 -23.07
N ARG A 526 9.32 -66.95 -22.10
CA ARG A 526 7.90 -67.26 -22.32
C ARG A 526 7.12 -66.21 -23.10
N VAL A 527 7.50 -64.94 -23.02
CA VAL A 527 6.78 -63.82 -23.68
C VAL A 527 6.70 -64.02 -25.20
N ARG A 528 7.62 -64.78 -25.81
CA ARG A 528 7.56 -65.14 -27.23
C ARG A 528 6.43 -66.11 -27.60
N ALA A 529 5.81 -66.73 -26.60
CA ALA A 529 4.69 -67.66 -26.77
C ALA A 529 3.32 -67.04 -26.50
N TYR A 530 3.26 -65.74 -26.19
CA TYR A 530 2.00 -65.07 -25.87
C TYR A 530 1.18 -64.82 -27.14
N ASP A 531 -0.14 -64.89 -27.01
CA ASP A 531 -1.06 -65.00 -28.15
C ASP A 531 -1.40 -63.64 -28.77
N GLN A 532 -1.37 -62.57 -27.97
CA GLN A 532 -1.74 -61.25 -28.40
C GLN A 532 -0.77 -60.21 -27.85
N THR A 533 -0.35 -59.31 -28.73
CA THR A 533 0.40 -58.10 -28.37
C THR A 533 -0.39 -56.90 -28.84
N THR A 534 -0.88 -56.09 -27.89
CA THR A 534 -1.54 -54.84 -28.20
C THR A 534 -0.55 -53.70 -28.06
N VAL A 535 -0.47 -52.79 -29.04
CA VAL A 535 0.32 -51.56 -28.92
C VAL A 535 -0.58 -50.47 -28.36
N VAL A 536 -0.24 -49.98 -27.17
CA VAL A 536 -0.99 -48.93 -26.46
C VAL A 536 -0.20 -47.64 -26.51
N THR A 537 -0.88 -46.52 -26.74
CA THR A 537 -0.27 -45.20 -26.55
C THR A 537 -0.51 -44.75 -25.12
N ILE A 538 0.58 -44.49 -24.39
CA ILE A 538 0.55 -44.11 -22.97
C ILE A 538 -0.14 -42.76 -22.83
N LYS A 539 -1.17 -42.70 -21.99
CA LYS A 539 -1.91 -41.48 -21.67
C LYS A 539 -1.29 -40.77 -20.45
N SER A 540 -1.66 -39.50 -20.28
CA SER A 540 -1.38 -38.80 -19.02
C SER A 540 -2.06 -39.54 -17.86
N GLY A 541 -1.34 -39.70 -16.75
CA GLY A 541 -1.81 -40.43 -15.57
C GLY A 541 -1.66 -41.95 -15.63
N ASP A 542 -1.24 -42.53 -16.76
CA ASP A 542 -0.94 -43.97 -16.84
C ASP A 542 0.38 -44.30 -16.11
N TYR A 543 0.39 -45.44 -15.40
CA TYR A 543 1.57 -46.06 -14.80
C TYR A 543 1.53 -47.58 -15.03
N ILE A 544 2.67 -48.24 -14.84
CA ILE A 544 2.88 -49.59 -15.38
C ILE A 544 1.96 -50.65 -14.73
N THR A 545 1.71 -50.56 -13.42
CA THR A 545 0.80 -51.49 -12.73
C THR A 545 -0.67 -51.24 -13.11
N LEU A 546 -1.07 -50.01 -13.40
CA LEU A 546 -2.39 -49.71 -13.99
C LEU A 546 -2.57 -50.35 -15.37
N LEU A 547 -1.55 -50.29 -16.22
CA LEU A 547 -1.62 -50.94 -17.53
C LEU A 547 -1.61 -52.46 -17.39
N ALA A 548 -0.84 -53.01 -16.45
CA ALA A 548 -0.87 -54.44 -16.14
C ALA A 548 -2.28 -54.89 -15.72
N HIS A 549 -2.91 -54.17 -14.78
CA HIS A 549 -4.26 -54.43 -14.32
C HIS A 549 -5.29 -54.33 -15.47
N ARG A 550 -5.25 -53.22 -16.24
CA ARG A 550 -6.24 -52.92 -17.29
C ARG A 550 -6.25 -53.96 -18.43
N TYR A 551 -5.11 -54.56 -18.73
CA TYR A 551 -4.95 -55.52 -19.81
C TYR A 551 -4.78 -56.97 -19.31
N ASN A 552 -5.05 -57.22 -18.04
CA ASN A 552 -4.92 -58.52 -17.41
C ASN A 552 -3.57 -59.21 -17.69
N THR A 553 -2.48 -58.49 -17.42
CA THR A 553 -1.11 -58.97 -17.58
C THR A 553 -0.26 -58.60 -16.37
N THR A 554 1.04 -58.90 -16.40
CA THR A 554 1.97 -58.59 -15.30
C THR A 554 2.98 -57.55 -15.71
N VAL A 555 3.49 -56.79 -14.73
CA VAL A 555 4.57 -55.82 -14.98
C VAL A 555 5.79 -56.54 -15.57
N ALA A 556 6.12 -57.73 -15.06
CA ALA A 556 7.23 -58.54 -15.58
C ALA A 556 7.07 -58.87 -17.08
N ALA A 557 5.86 -59.24 -17.52
CA ALA A 557 5.58 -59.52 -18.93
C ALA A 557 5.70 -58.25 -19.80
N ILE A 558 5.15 -57.12 -19.35
CA ILE A 558 5.26 -55.83 -20.05
C ILE A 558 6.73 -55.43 -20.22
N LEU A 559 7.52 -55.48 -19.14
CA LEU A 559 8.94 -55.09 -19.19
C LEU A 559 9.73 -55.99 -20.15
N SER A 560 9.50 -57.30 -20.11
CA SER A 560 10.14 -58.27 -21.00
C SER A 560 9.79 -58.04 -22.47
N ALA A 561 8.50 -57.82 -22.81
CA ALA A 561 8.07 -57.54 -24.18
C ALA A 561 8.70 -56.27 -24.77
N ASN A 562 8.91 -55.26 -23.92
CA ASN A 562 9.47 -53.97 -24.32
C ASN A 562 10.99 -53.86 -24.13
N LYS A 563 11.65 -54.94 -23.69
CA LYS A 563 13.10 -54.98 -23.41
C LYS A 563 13.55 -53.90 -22.42
N MET A 564 12.73 -53.66 -21.40
CA MET A 564 12.96 -52.68 -20.35
C MET A 564 13.64 -53.39 -19.17
N ASN A 565 14.75 -52.82 -18.70
CA ASN A 565 15.59 -53.39 -17.63
C ASN A 565 15.26 -52.84 -16.23
N ASN A 566 14.63 -51.67 -16.16
CA ASN A 566 14.13 -51.05 -14.93
C ASN A 566 12.61 -50.88 -15.01
N GLN A 567 11.97 -50.42 -13.93
CA GLN A 567 10.57 -50.02 -13.91
C GLN A 567 10.45 -48.51 -14.14
N PRO A 568 10.43 -48.02 -15.40
CA PRO A 568 10.49 -46.59 -15.64
C PRO A 568 9.16 -45.93 -15.34
N ARG A 569 9.27 -44.65 -14.99
CA ARG A 569 8.17 -43.70 -15.17
C ARG A 569 7.77 -43.72 -16.64
N LEU A 570 6.52 -44.06 -16.90
CA LEU A 570 5.97 -44.05 -18.25
C LEU A 570 5.93 -42.61 -18.78
N THR A 571 6.30 -42.42 -20.05
CA THR A 571 6.26 -41.11 -20.71
C THR A 571 5.01 -41.02 -21.59
N PRO A 572 4.14 -40.02 -21.38
CA PRO A 572 2.94 -39.84 -22.22
C PRO A 572 3.27 -39.73 -23.71
N ASN A 573 2.34 -40.18 -24.56
CA ASN A 573 2.45 -40.21 -26.03
C ASN A 573 3.55 -41.12 -26.59
N THR A 574 4.09 -42.02 -25.78
CA THR A 574 4.97 -43.11 -26.25
C THR A 574 4.17 -44.39 -26.44
N GLN A 575 4.70 -45.32 -27.23
CA GLN A 575 4.06 -46.63 -27.48
C GLN A 575 4.61 -47.69 -26.53
N LEU A 576 3.73 -48.52 -26.00
CA LEU A 576 4.07 -49.64 -25.14
C LEU A 576 3.41 -50.92 -25.66
N ILE A 577 4.18 -52.00 -25.77
CA ILE A 577 3.69 -53.32 -26.15
C ILE A 577 3.12 -53.99 -24.90
N ILE A 578 1.85 -54.36 -24.95
CA ILE A 578 1.17 -55.08 -23.87
C ILE A 578 0.95 -56.53 -24.30
N PRO A 579 1.70 -57.49 -23.72
CA PRO A 579 1.53 -58.90 -24.02
C PRO A 579 0.44 -59.50 -23.10
N THR A 580 -0.50 -60.25 -23.65
CA THR A 580 -1.51 -60.97 -22.85
C THR A 580 -1.33 -62.48 -22.99
N LEU A 581 -1.61 -63.20 -21.91
CA LEU A 581 -1.59 -64.65 -21.93
C LEU A 581 -2.77 -65.22 -22.76
N PRO A 582 -2.66 -66.46 -23.28
CA PRO A 582 -3.64 -67.09 -24.15
C PRO A 582 -5.03 -67.25 -23.54
#